data_AF-A0A1I2FAB2-F1
#
_entry.id   AF-A0A1I2FAB2-F1
#
_cell.length_a   1.000
_cell.length_b   1.000
_cell.length_c   1.000
_cell.angle_alpha   90.00
_cell.angle_beta   90.00
_cell.angle_gamma   90.00
#
_symmetry.space_group_name_H-M   'P 1'
#
loop_
_entity.id
_entity.type
_entity.pdbx_description
1 polymer ?
#
loop_
_entity_poly.entity_id
_entity_poly.type
_entity_poly.pdbx_seq_one_letter_code
_entity_poly.pdbx_strand_id
1 'polypeptide(L)'
;MAKQVKKITQFPEYILRDWETSDGVNFAIALRRITGWLLHVDWWSPTNDKEVVENMKSLRVYIGNNSSQIYDFKGKQSLTVYIKNIIQPIAQKRGANQGVLVTRFYSESELFKLPLRVKPDESRIHTAQKLIMANKDFLAKIPKRQAPNVPAHIAADFTFRSCNPFATALGYLRNFKPVALIAKIYSPLFGGSQLGYVHSFVLDNTGNAVDIWGKDTVENIAQRFGVIAYEVSEEEHVTVNQKLKANSPEKYEELYDKSVAIINEYFIE
;
A
#
# COMPACT_ATOMS: atom_id res chain seq x y z
N MET A 1 -16.05 39.87 -17.36
CA MET A 1 -15.86 39.36 -15.98
C MET A 1 -15.89 37.84 -15.99
N ALA A 2 -14.75 37.18 -15.78
CA ALA A 2 -14.72 35.72 -15.69
C ALA A 2 -15.42 35.29 -14.40
N LYS A 3 -16.52 34.53 -14.52
CA LYS A 3 -17.18 33.87 -13.39
C LYS A 3 -16.14 32.96 -12.74
N GLN A 4 -15.69 33.30 -11.52
CA GLN A 4 -14.90 32.37 -10.72
C GLN A 4 -15.76 31.13 -10.49
N VAL A 5 -15.42 30.04 -11.18
CA VAL A 5 -16.03 28.73 -10.94
C VAL A 5 -15.65 28.38 -9.51
N LYS A 6 -16.62 28.44 -8.60
CA LYS A 6 -16.44 28.10 -7.19
C LYS A 6 -15.92 26.65 -7.16
N LYS A 7 -14.66 26.48 -6.75
CA LYS A 7 -14.00 25.17 -6.74
C LYS A 7 -14.79 24.30 -5.76
N ILE A 8 -15.57 23.34 -6.27
CA ILE A 8 -16.36 22.44 -5.43
C ILE A 8 -15.35 21.62 -4.63
N THR A 9 -15.23 21.93 -3.34
CA THR A 9 -14.39 21.18 -2.41
C THR A 9 -15.13 19.92 -1.99
N GLN A 10 -14.40 18.81 -1.83
CA GLN A 10 -15.01 17.54 -1.44
C GLN A 10 -15.61 17.59 -0.04
N PHE A 11 -15.08 18.43 0.84
CA PHE A 11 -15.55 18.61 2.20
C PHE A 11 -15.67 20.10 2.53
N PRO A 12 -16.43 20.47 3.57
CA PRO A 12 -16.49 21.85 4.04
C PRO A 12 -15.11 22.43 4.33
N GLU A 13 -14.87 23.70 4.00
CA GLU A 13 -13.54 24.31 4.12
C GLU A 13 -12.96 24.27 5.54
N TYR A 14 -13.81 24.46 6.56
CA TYR A 14 -13.36 24.42 7.96
C TYR A 14 -12.84 23.03 8.34
N ILE A 15 -13.47 21.96 7.84
CA ILE A 15 -13.02 20.58 8.01
C ILE A 15 -11.70 20.35 7.28
N LEU A 16 -11.58 20.83 6.04
CA LEU A 16 -10.35 20.70 5.26
C LEU A 16 -9.16 21.39 5.93
N ARG A 17 -9.39 22.54 6.59
CA ARG A 17 -8.36 23.24 7.37
C ARG A 17 -7.97 22.43 8.61
N ASP A 18 -8.93 21.87 9.33
CA ASP A 18 -8.65 21.01 10.50
C ASP A 18 -7.83 19.77 10.12
N TRP A 19 -8.20 19.07 9.04
CA TRP A 19 -7.43 17.91 8.60
C TRP A 19 -6.05 18.29 8.05
N GLU A 20 -5.88 19.48 7.48
CA GLU A 20 -4.57 20.01 7.08
C GLU A 20 -3.68 20.29 8.28
N THR A 21 -4.22 20.92 9.33
CA THR A 21 -3.44 21.19 10.54
C THR A 21 -3.18 19.92 11.36
N SER A 22 -3.93 18.84 11.13
CA SER A 22 -3.73 17.52 11.74
C SER A 22 -2.94 16.52 10.88
N ASP A 23 -2.26 16.96 9.81
CA ASP A 23 -1.50 16.10 8.89
C ASP A 23 -2.30 14.92 8.30
N GLY A 24 -3.62 15.05 8.20
CA GLY A 24 -4.51 13.99 7.71
C GLY A 24 -4.65 12.78 8.65
N VAL A 25 -4.03 12.77 9.84
CA VAL A 25 -4.00 11.62 10.77
C VAL A 25 -5.40 11.05 11.03
N ASN A 26 -6.32 11.88 11.53
CA ASN A 26 -7.66 11.43 11.88
C ASN A 26 -8.50 11.04 10.65
N PHE A 27 -8.32 11.75 9.54
CA PHE A 27 -8.98 11.45 8.27
C PHE A 27 -8.54 10.09 7.72
N ALA A 28 -7.24 9.83 7.69
CA ALA A 28 -6.68 8.60 7.16
C ALA A 28 -7.11 7.38 7.99
N ILE A 29 -7.09 7.49 9.32
CA ILE A 29 -7.57 6.41 10.19
C ILE A 29 -9.06 6.14 9.96
N ALA A 30 -9.88 7.19 9.91
CA ALA A 30 -11.30 7.04 9.61
C ALA A 30 -11.53 6.38 8.24
N LEU A 31 -10.75 6.77 7.23
CA LEU A 31 -10.84 6.19 5.89
C LEU A 31 -10.38 4.72 5.85
N ARG A 32 -9.33 4.35 6.60
CA ARG A 32 -8.92 2.95 6.80
C ARG A 32 -10.06 2.15 7.40
N ARG A 33 -10.69 2.62 8.48
CA ARG A 33 -11.79 1.90 9.15
C ARG A 33 -12.96 1.63 8.21
N ILE A 34 -13.20 2.54 7.26
CA ILE A 34 -14.26 2.38 6.24
C ILE A 34 -13.86 1.43 5.11
N THR A 35 -12.61 1.49 4.65
CA THR A 35 -12.21 0.88 3.37
C THR A 35 -11.29 -0.32 3.49
N GLY A 36 -10.65 -0.50 4.65
CA GLY A 36 -9.66 -1.54 4.91
C GLY A 36 -8.33 -1.35 4.16
N TRP A 37 -8.11 -0.22 3.48
CA TRP A 37 -6.89 0.08 2.72
C TRP A 37 -5.71 0.52 3.59
N LEU A 38 -4.55 0.66 2.95
CA LEU A 38 -3.25 0.78 3.61
C LEU A 38 -3.01 2.20 4.15
N LEU A 39 -2.75 2.31 5.46
CA LEU A 39 -2.27 3.54 6.09
C LEU A 39 -0.81 3.75 5.76
N HIS A 40 -0.53 4.86 5.07
CA HIS A 40 0.82 5.31 4.80
C HIS A 40 1.14 6.52 5.67
N VAL A 41 2.39 6.59 6.09
CA VAL A 41 2.97 7.80 6.66
C VAL A 41 4.21 8.14 5.86
N ASP A 42 4.23 9.35 5.34
CA ASP A 42 5.44 9.94 4.77
C ASP A 42 6.26 10.60 5.86
N TRP A 43 7.55 10.32 5.83
CA TRP A 43 8.55 10.78 6.77
C TRP A 43 9.63 11.55 6.05
N TRP A 44 10.09 12.63 6.65
CA TRP A 44 11.40 13.17 6.35
C TRP A 44 12.43 12.49 7.25
N SER A 45 13.46 11.92 6.63
CA SER A 45 14.58 11.27 7.31
C SER A 45 15.88 12.08 7.10
N PRO A 46 16.69 12.31 8.15
CA PRO A 46 17.95 13.02 8.02
C PRO A 46 19.02 12.22 7.26
N THR A 47 18.93 10.89 7.22
CA THR A 47 19.99 10.02 6.70
C THR A 47 19.50 9.18 5.52
N ASN A 48 18.78 8.11 5.78
CA ASN A 48 18.29 7.16 4.79
C ASN A 48 16.96 6.51 5.23
N ASP A 49 16.53 5.50 4.48
CA ASP A 49 15.30 4.73 4.69
C ASP A 49 15.34 3.74 5.87
N LYS A 50 16.54 3.49 6.45
CA LYS A 50 16.76 2.60 7.61
C LYS A 50 16.77 3.32 8.96
N GLU A 51 16.66 4.64 8.96
CA GLU A 51 16.63 5.43 10.18
C GLU A 51 15.46 5.00 11.10
N VAL A 52 15.62 5.17 12.40
CA VAL A 52 14.56 4.84 13.37
C VAL A 52 13.49 5.95 13.35
N VAL A 53 12.22 5.58 13.55
CA VAL A 53 11.10 6.52 13.37
C VAL A 53 11.14 7.70 14.34
N GLU A 54 11.76 7.51 15.51
CA GLU A 54 11.98 8.50 16.55
C GLU A 54 12.85 9.67 16.08
N ASN A 55 13.74 9.42 15.13
CA ASN A 55 14.63 10.43 14.53
C ASN A 55 14.03 11.09 13.29
N MET A 56 12.87 10.61 12.83
CA MET A 56 12.20 11.11 11.63
C MET A 56 11.14 12.15 11.95
N LYS A 57 10.79 12.97 10.95
CA LYS A 57 9.68 13.94 11.06
C LYS A 57 8.51 13.48 10.22
N SER A 58 7.36 13.22 10.86
CA SER A 58 6.12 12.87 10.14
C SER A 58 5.64 14.04 9.28
N LEU A 59 5.28 13.77 8.03
CA LEU A 59 4.82 14.77 7.07
C LEU A 59 3.31 14.71 6.87
N ARG A 60 2.79 13.53 6.52
CA ARG A 60 1.39 13.33 6.13
C ARG A 60 0.98 11.88 6.34
N VAL A 61 -0.24 11.66 6.80
CA VAL A 61 -0.86 10.34 6.87
C VAL A 61 -2.00 10.27 5.86
N TYR A 62 -2.05 9.20 5.07
CA TYR A 62 -3.04 9.03 4.01
C TYR A 62 -3.33 7.55 3.73
N ILE A 63 -4.33 7.30 2.89
CA ILE A 63 -4.66 5.96 2.40
C ILE A 63 -4.14 5.78 0.99
N GLY A 64 -3.48 4.66 0.75
CA GLY A 64 -3.11 4.20 -0.59
C GLY A 64 -3.76 2.85 -0.88
N ASN A 65 -4.05 2.58 -2.15
CA ASN A 65 -4.31 1.22 -2.58
C ASN A 65 -2.98 0.45 -2.77
N ASN A 66 -3.05 -0.79 -3.20
CA ASN A 66 -1.88 -1.61 -3.54
C ASN A 66 -1.29 -1.31 -4.93
N SER A 67 -1.56 -0.12 -5.48
CA SER A 67 -0.94 0.39 -6.70
C SER A 67 -0.49 1.83 -6.49
N SER A 68 -0.63 2.72 -7.48
CA SER A 68 -0.11 4.09 -7.43
C SER A 68 -1.19 5.14 -7.16
N GLN A 69 -2.30 4.79 -6.48
CA GLN A 69 -3.39 5.73 -6.18
C GLN A 69 -3.44 6.04 -4.69
N ILE A 70 -3.50 7.34 -4.39
CA ILE A 70 -3.63 7.91 -3.05
C ILE A 70 -5.01 8.53 -2.88
N TYR A 71 -5.56 8.32 -1.69
CA TYR A 71 -6.84 8.83 -1.23
C TYR A 71 -6.60 9.60 0.08
N ASP A 72 -6.73 10.91 -0.03
CA ASP A 72 -6.63 11.85 1.07
C ASP A 72 -7.82 12.81 1.01
N PHE A 73 -7.98 13.70 1.98
CA PHE A 73 -9.07 14.68 2.01
C PHE A 73 -9.00 15.75 0.90
N LYS A 74 -7.91 15.76 0.12
CA LYS A 74 -7.78 16.51 -1.14
C LYS A 74 -8.34 15.76 -2.35
N GLY A 75 -8.78 14.51 -2.16
CA GLY A 75 -9.30 13.63 -3.19
C GLY A 75 -8.33 12.54 -3.67
N LYS A 76 -8.76 11.85 -4.72
CA LYS A 76 -7.98 10.83 -5.43
C LYS A 76 -6.87 11.49 -6.24
N GLN A 77 -5.63 11.04 -6.07
CA GLN A 77 -4.47 11.49 -6.82
C GLN A 77 -3.55 10.31 -7.15
N SER A 78 -2.75 10.42 -8.22
CA SER A 78 -1.64 9.49 -8.41
C SER A 78 -0.53 9.77 -7.41
N LEU A 79 0.24 8.75 -7.04
CA LEU A 79 1.39 8.85 -6.14
C LEU A 79 2.35 9.98 -6.55
N THR A 80 2.71 10.06 -7.84
CA THR A 80 3.61 11.10 -8.36
C THR A 80 3.06 12.52 -8.17
N VAL A 81 1.77 12.73 -8.43
CA VAL A 81 1.12 14.03 -8.26
C VAL A 81 1.05 14.41 -6.78
N TYR A 82 0.72 13.44 -5.93
CA TYR A 82 0.62 13.63 -4.50
C TYR A 82 1.98 13.99 -3.87
N ILE A 83 3.03 13.25 -4.22
CA ILE A 83 4.39 13.52 -3.75
C ILE A 83 4.81 14.95 -4.16
N LYS A 84 4.66 15.30 -5.44
CA LYS A 84 5.09 16.59 -5.97
C LYS A 84 4.34 17.77 -5.34
N ASN A 85 3.02 17.64 -5.19
CA ASN A 85 2.17 18.79 -4.85
C ASN A 85 1.86 18.90 -3.36
N ILE A 86 1.97 17.81 -2.60
CA ILE A 86 1.61 17.77 -1.17
C ILE A 86 2.86 17.50 -0.34
N ILE A 87 3.55 16.41 -0.60
CA ILE A 87 4.60 15.91 0.31
C ILE A 87 5.89 16.71 0.20
N GLN A 88 6.37 16.99 -1.02
CA GLN A 88 7.58 17.78 -1.23
C GLN A 88 7.49 19.18 -0.59
N PRO A 89 6.38 19.95 -0.76
CA PRO A 89 6.23 21.22 -0.06
C PRO A 89 6.23 21.10 1.47
N ILE A 90 5.67 20.02 2.02
CA ILE A 90 5.70 19.78 3.48
C ILE A 90 7.13 19.42 3.92
N ALA A 91 7.82 18.56 3.19
CA ALA A 91 9.21 18.16 3.45
C ALA A 91 10.16 19.36 3.41
N GLN A 92 10.03 20.25 2.42
CA GLN A 92 10.85 21.47 2.31
C GLN A 92 10.62 22.45 3.47
N LYS A 93 9.40 22.50 4.02
CA LYS A 93 9.07 23.37 5.16
C LYS A 93 9.52 22.79 6.51
N ARG A 94 9.51 21.46 6.66
CA ARG A 94 9.74 20.77 7.95
C ARG A 94 11.12 20.14 8.08
N GLY A 95 11.70 19.74 6.96
CA GLY A 95 13.02 19.14 6.83
C GLY A 95 14.11 20.20 6.66
N ALA A 96 15.35 19.83 6.94
CA ALA A 96 16.51 20.60 6.49
C ALA A 96 16.78 20.35 4.99
N ASN A 97 17.61 21.18 4.37
CA ASN A 97 17.99 21.05 2.95
C ASN A 97 18.73 19.73 2.60
N GLN A 98 19.05 18.89 3.59
CA GLN A 98 19.70 17.60 3.45
C GLN A 98 18.87 16.53 4.16
N GLY A 99 18.33 15.57 3.41
CA GLY A 99 17.53 14.47 3.91
C GLY A 99 16.78 13.77 2.79
N VAL A 100 16.09 12.67 3.12
CA VAL A 100 15.33 11.86 2.15
C VAL A 100 13.88 11.69 2.57
N LEU A 101 12.99 11.57 1.58
CA LEU A 101 11.60 11.20 1.80
C LEU A 101 11.49 9.68 1.93
N VAL A 102 10.85 9.22 3.00
CA VAL A 102 10.63 7.79 3.26
C VAL A 102 9.15 7.56 3.49
N THR A 103 8.55 6.64 2.74
CA THR A 103 7.16 6.22 2.95
C THR A 103 7.17 4.88 3.68
N ARG A 104 6.40 4.78 4.77
CA ARG A 104 6.18 3.52 5.50
C ARG A 104 4.70 3.29 5.69
N PHE A 105 4.30 2.03 5.81
CA PHE A 105 2.93 1.64 6.12
C PHE A 105 2.84 1.04 7.52
N TYR A 106 1.67 1.15 8.13
CA TYR A 106 1.45 0.74 9.52
C TYR A 106 0.07 0.13 9.72
N SER A 107 -0.03 -0.75 10.72
CA SER A 107 -1.31 -1.02 11.35
C SER A 107 -1.81 0.23 12.07
N GLU A 108 -3.10 0.26 12.37
CA GLU A 108 -3.66 1.38 13.15
C GLU A 108 -3.11 1.40 14.57
N SER A 109 -2.95 0.24 15.23
CA SER A 109 -2.41 0.16 16.59
C SER A 109 -0.96 0.64 16.68
N GLU A 110 -0.15 0.42 15.65
CA GLU A 110 1.20 0.99 15.55
C GLU A 110 1.15 2.51 15.36
N LEU A 111 0.27 3.01 14.48
CA LEU A 111 0.14 4.45 14.20
C LEU A 111 -0.12 5.28 15.48
N PHE A 112 -0.89 4.75 16.44
CA PHE A 112 -1.13 5.40 17.74
C PHE A 112 0.13 5.54 18.60
N LYS A 113 1.12 4.65 18.41
CA LYS A 113 2.38 4.62 19.16
C LYS A 113 3.46 5.48 18.52
N LEU A 114 3.40 5.70 17.21
CA LEU A 114 4.42 6.43 16.45
C LEU A 114 4.62 7.88 16.92
N PRO A 115 5.82 8.46 16.77
CA PRO A 115 6.14 9.85 17.12
C PRO A 115 5.58 10.85 16.08
N LEU A 116 4.28 10.78 15.81
CA LEU A 116 3.60 11.70 14.91
C LEU A 116 3.52 13.10 15.53
N ARG A 117 3.65 14.13 14.69
CA ARG A 117 3.47 15.55 15.08
C ARG A 117 2.10 15.79 15.72
N VAL A 118 1.07 15.11 15.21
CA VAL A 118 -0.29 15.14 15.76
C VAL A 118 -0.69 13.71 16.08
N LYS A 119 -1.07 13.47 17.34
CA LYS A 119 -1.50 12.15 17.79
C LYS A 119 -2.94 11.88 17.31
N PRO A 120 -3.28 10.62 17.00
CA PRO A 120 -4.65 10.22 16.72
C PRO A 120 -5.60 10.58 17.87
N ASP A 121 -6.80 11.04 17.53
CA ASP A 121 -7.86 11.38 18.49
C ASP A 121 -9.16 10.67 18.07
N GLU A 122 -9.64 9.77 18.92
CA GLU A 122 -10.83 8.95 18.63
C GLU A 122 -12.09 9.77 18.35
N SER A 123 -12.29 10.89 19.05
CA SER A 123 -13.46 11.76 18.84
C SER A 123 -13.42 12.41 17.45
N ARG A 124 -12.22 12.84 17.02
CA ARG A 124 -11.98 13.42 15.70
C ARG A 124 -12.04 12.37 14.60
N ILE A 125 -11.55 11.15 14.85
CA ILE A 125 -11.67 10.01 13.94
C ILE A 125 -13.15 9.67 13.71
N HIS A 126 -13.95 9.57 14.77
CA HIS A 126 -15.38 9.29 14.65
C HIS A 126 -16.11 10.39 13.85
N THR A 127 -15.74 11.64 14.10
CA THR A 127 -16.27 12.79 13.34
C THR A 127 -15.91 12.71 11.85
N ALA A 128 -14.65 12.41 11.55
CA ALA A 128 -14.18 12.23 10.18
C ALA A 128 -14.89 11.06 9.49
N GLN A 129 -15.12 9.94 10.19
CA GLN A 129 -15.82 8.78 9.67
C GLN A 129 -17.25 9.14 9.23
N LYS A 130 -18.00 9.88 10.06
CA LYS A 130 -19.34 10.37 9.70
C LYS A 130 -19.32 11.24 8.44
N LEU A 131 -18.38 12.18 8.36
CA LEU A 131 -18.25 13.09 7.21
C LEU A 131 -17.89 12.35 5.92
N ILE A 132 -16.96 11.39 6.00
CA ILE A 132 -16.56 10.56 4.86
C ILE A 132 -17.75 9.68 4.41
N MET A 133 -18.44 9.03 5.34
CA MET A 133 -19.59 8.18 5.02
C MET A 133 -20.77 8.95 4.40
N ALA A 134 -20.94 10.23 4.76
CA ALA A 134 -21.93 11.11 4.14
C ALA A 134 -21.54 11.51 2.69
N ASN A 135 -20.24 11.55 2.38
CA ASN A 135 -19.74 11.89 1.05
C ASN A 135 -19.63 10.66 0.13
N LYS A 136 -20.76 10.27 -0.47
CA LYS A 136 -20.84 9.09 -1.35
C LYS A 136 -19.97 9.23 -2.61
N ASP A 137 -19.87 10.43 -3.18
CA ASP A 137 -19.07 10.70 -4.39
C ASP A 137 -17.57 10.51 -4.16
N PHE A 138 -17.09 10.85 -2.96
CA PHE A 138 -15.70 10.57 -2.58
C PHE A 138 -15.46 9.07 -2.44
N LEU A 139 -16.34 8.37 -1.71
CA LEU A 139 -16.20 6.93 -1.47
C LEU A 139 -16.31 6.10 -2.75
N ALA A 140 -17.16 6.49 -3.70
CA ALA A 140 -17.30 5.80 -4.98
C ALA A 140 -16.01 5.77 -5.82
N LYS A 141 -15.04 6.65 -5.53
CA LYS A 141 -13.74 6.71 -6.24
C LYS A 141 -12.71 5.73 -5.68
N ILE A 142 -12.99 5.13 -4.53
CA ILE A 142 -12.09 4.20 -3.85
C ILE A 142 -12.51 2.77 -4.20
N PRO A 143 -11.63 1.97 -4.82
CA PRO A 143 -11.95 0.59 -5.14
C PRO A 143 -12.19 -0.20 -3.85
N LYS A 144 -13.09 -1.16 -3.90
CA LYS A 144 -13.24 -2.12 -2.80
C LYS A 144 -12.04 -3.06 -2.81
N ARG A 145 -11.63 -3.51 -1.62
CA ARG A 145 -10.67 -4.60 -1.50
C ARG A 145 -11.32 -5.91 -1.92
N GLN A 146 -10.53 -6.73 -2.60
CA GLN A 146 -10.97 -8.06 -2.99
C GLN A 146 -10.86 -9.01 -1.79
N ALA A 147 -11.74 -10.00 -1.75
CA ALA A 147 -11.63 -11.09 -0.79
C ALA A 147 -10.27 -11.81 -0.98
N PRO A 148 -9.60 -12.21 0.11
CA PRO A 148 -10.17 -12.40 1.45
C PRO A 148 -9.97 -11.24 2.44
N ASN A 149 -9.72 -10.01 1.99
CA ASN A 149 -9.62 -8.83 2.86
C ASN A 149 -8.58 -8.94 4.02
N VAL A 150 -7.48 -9.68 3.83
CA VAL A 150 -6.33 -9.72 4.77
C VAL A 150 -5.99 -8.31 5.23
N PRO A 151 -5.74 -8.01 6.51
CA PRO A 151 -5.42 -6.65 6.94
C PRO A 151 -4.32 -6.01 6.07
N ALA A 152 -4.55 -4.82 5.51
CA ALA A 152 -3.72 -4.29 4.42
C ALA A 152 -2.23 -4.16 4.77
N HIS A 153 -1.90 -3.82 6.01
CA HIS A 153 -0.52 -3.76 6.50
C HIS A 153 0.18 -5.12 6.44
N ILE A 154 -0.53 -6.21 6.76
CA ILE A 154 -0.04 -7.58 6.59
C ILE A 154 0.14 -7.88 5.10
N ALA A 155 -0.87 -7.56 4.26
CA ALA A 155 -0.78 -7.81 2.82
C ALA A 155 0.40 -7.06 2.15
N ALA A 156 0.70 -5.84 2.61
CA ALA A 156 1.84 -5.06 2.14
C ALA A 156 3.19 -5.74 2.42
N ASP A 157 3.38 -6.34 3.60
CA ASP A 157 4.62 -7.07 3.94
C ASP A 157 4.90 -8.24 2.98
N PHE A 158 3.84 -8.89 2.51
CA PHE A 158 3.94 -10.01 1.57
C PHE A 158 4.23 -9.57 0.14
N THR A 159 3.84 -8.35 -0.23
CA THR A 159 4.01 -7.85 -1.60
C THR A 159 5.48 -7.76 -2.01
N PHE A 160 6.35 -7.29 -1.10
CA PHE A 160 7.73 -6.93 -1.43
C PHE A 160 8.78 -7.93 -0.94
N ARG A 161 8.45 -8.85 -0.03
CA ARG A 161 9.45 -9.71 0.63
C ARG A 161 9.07 -11.17 0.75
N SER A 162 7.77 -11.48 0.77
CA SER A 162 7.29 -12.81 1.17
C SER A 162 6.33 -13.44 0.15
N CYS A 163 6.24 -12.87 -1.05
CA CYS A 163 5.31 -13.31 -2.08
C CYS A 163 5.60 -14.72 -2.59
N ASN A 164 6.89 -15.10 -2.68
CA ASN A 164 7.27 -16.44 -3.12
C ASN A 164 6.87 -17.53 -2.11
N PRO A 165 7.28 -17.48 -0.81
CA PRO A 165 6.79 -18.42 0.20
C PRO A 165 5.26 -18.48 0.27
N PHE A 166 4.59 -17.33 0.16
CA PHE A 166 3.13 -17.27 0.19
C PHE A 166 2.48 -17.98 -0.99
N ALA A 167 2.93 -17.71 -2.21
CA ALA A 167 2.44 -18.40 -3.40
C ALA A 167 2.73 -19.90 -3.35
N THR A 168 3.90 -20.31 -2.86
CA THR A 168 4.21 -21.73 -2.64
C THR A 168 3.25 -22.37 -1.65
N ALA A 169 3.06 -21.75 -0.47
CA ALA A 169 2.14 -22.26 0.56
C ALA A 169 0.70 -22.34 0.05
N LEU A 170 0.22 -21.29 -0.63
CA LEU A 170 -1.13 -21.24 -1.19
C LEU A 170 -1.33 -22.31 -2.26
N GLY A 171 -0.34 -22.51 -3.13
CA GLY A 171 -0.37 -23.57 -4.14
C GLY A 171 -0.50 -24.96 -3.52
N TYR A 172 0.29 -25.27 -2.48
CA TYR A 172 0.19 -26.56 -1.79
C TYR A 172 -1.12 -26.74 -1.02
N LEU A 173 -1.62 -25.69 -0.36
CA LEU A 173 -2.81 -25.78 0.48
C LEU A 173 -4.13 -25.76 -0.30
N ARG A 174 -4.15 -25.22 -1.53
CA ARG A 174 -5.36 -25.08 -2.35
C ARG A 174 -5.25 -25.75 -3.72
N ASN A 175 -4.17 -26.49 -3.95
CA ASN A 175 -3.87 -27.15 -5.23
C ASN A 175 -3.92 -26.17 -6.42
N PHE A 176 -3.37 -24.97 -6.22
CA PHE A 176 -3.20 -23.96 -7.26
C PHE A 176 -1.78 -23.96 -7.80
N LYS A 177 -1.59 -23.41 -9.00
CA LYS A 177 -0.30 -23.43 -9.69
C LYS A 177 0.54 -22.19 -9.33
N PRO A 178 1.62 -22.29 -8.55
CA PRO A 178 2.48 -21.15 -8.24
C PRO A 178 3.29 -20.71 -9.46
N VAL A 179 3.37 -19.40 -9.67
CA VAL A 179 4.08 -18.81 -10.81
C VAL A 179 4.77 -17.51 -10.41
N ALA A 180 5.79 -17.13 -11.18
CA ALA A 180 6.49 -15.86 -11.07
C ALA A 180 6.03 -14.90 -12.17
N LEU A 181 5.88 -13.62 -11.81
CA LEU A 181 5.79 -12.51 -12.73
C LEU A 181 7.20 -12.06 -13.11
N ILE A 182 7.49 -12.04 -14.42
CA ILE A 182 8.77 -11.59 -14.96
C ILE A 182 8.53 -10.32 -15.78
N ALA A 183 9.09 -9.19 -15.34
CA ALA A 183 9.01 -7.94 -16.09
C ALA A 183 9.91 -7.98 -17.33
N LYS A 184 9.31 -7.66 -18.47
CA LYS A 184 10.02 -7.42 -19.74
C LYS A 184 10.08 -5.93 -20.07
N ILE A 185 9.04 -5.17 -19.69
CA ILE A 185 8.98 -3.73 -19.87
C ILE A 185 8.23 -3.09 -18.69
N TYR A 186 8.83 -2.05 -18.11
CA TYR A 186 8.19 -1.15 -17.15
C TYR A 186 7.64 0.09 -17.85
N SER A 187 6.57 0.65 -17.29
CA SER A 187 6.11 1.98 -17.68
C SER A 187 7.18 3.05 -17.40
N PRO A 188 7.18 4.19 -18.10
CA PRO A 188 8.19 5.24 -17.91
C PRO A 188 8.31 5.75 -16.46
N LEU A 189 7.22 5.72 -15.69
CA LEU A 189 7.21 6.10 -14.27
C LEU A 189 8.08 5.18 -13.40
N PHE A 190 8.38 3.98 -13.89
CA PHE A 190 9.16 2.94 -13.21
C PHE A 190 10.49 2.67 -13.95
N GLY A 191 10.94 3.58 -14.81
CA GLY A 191 12.08 3.37 -15.71
C GLY A 191 13.45 3.11 -15.05
N GLY A 192 13.57 3.25 -13.73
CA GLY A 192 14.76 2.85 -12.96
C GLY A 192 14.73 1.41 -12.46
N SER A 193 13.67 0.65 -12.74
CA SER A 193 13.50 -0.74 -12.27
C SER A 193 14.30 -1.72 -13.13
N GLN A 194 14.81 -2.79 -12.52
CA GLN A 194 15.52 -3.86 -13.22
C GLN A 194 14.54 -4.87 -13.81
N LEU A 195 14.79 -5.33 -15.04
CA LEU A 195 14.03 -6.42 -15.66
C LEU A 195 14.27 -7.75 -14.92
N GLY A 196 13.32 -8.68 -15.03
CA GLY A 196 13.40 -10.00 -14.40
C GLY A 196 12.28 -10.26 -13.40
N TYR A 197 12.55 -11.13 -12.42
CA TYR A 197 11.59 -11.51 -11.37
C TYR A 197 11.06 -10.30 -10.60
N VAL A 198 9.73 -10.20 -10.46
CA VAL A 198 9.06 -9.10 -9.76
C VAL A 198 8.26 -9.60 -8.56
N HIS A 199 7.45 -10.64 -8.77
CA HIS A 199 6.46 -11.08 -7.78
C HIS A 199 6.11 -12.55 -8.00
N SER A 200 5.54 -13.20 -6.99
CA SER A 200 4.95 -14.53 -7.12
C SER A 200 3.51 -14.55 -6.65
N PHE A 201 2.68 -15.29 -7.38
CA PHE A 201 1.27 -15.52 -7.11
C PHE A 201 0.90 -16.93 -7.56
N VAL A 202 -0.34 -17.36 -7.34
CA VAL A 202 -0.83 -18.64 -7.89
C VAL A 202 -1.88 -18.40 -8.97
N LEU A 203 -1.93 -19.28 -9.97
CA LEU A 203 -3.05 -19.38 -10.90
C LEU A 203 -4.06 -20.38 -10.34
N ASP A 204 -5.29 -19.93 -10.14
CA ASP A 204 -6.38 -20.84 -9.79
C ASP A 204 -6.83 -21.68 -10.99
N ASN A 205 -7.76 -22.60 -10.75
CA ASN A 205 -8.29 -23.50 -11.78
C ASN A 205 -9.08 -22.78 -12.89
N THR A 206 -9.36 -21.49 -12.73
CA THR A 206 -10.04 -20.64 -13.72
C THR A 206 -9.07 -19.73 -14.49
N GLY A 207 -7.76 -19.84 -14.22
CA GLY A 207 -6.72 -19.02 -14.85
C GLY A 207 -6.59 -17.61 -14.26
N ASN A 208 -7.29 -17.31 -13.15
CA ASN A 208 -7.13 -16.03 -12.45
C ASN A 208 -5.92 -16.07 -11.52
N ALA A 209 -5.30 -14.92 -11.34
CA ALA A 209 -4.17 -14.76 -10.44
C ALA A 209 -4.65 -14.50 -9.01
N VAL A 210 -4.07 -15.19 -8.03
CA VAL A 210 -4.37 -14.99 -6.61
C VAL A 210 -3.07 -14.69 -5.87
N ASP A 211 -3.01 -13.51 -5.28
CA ASP A 211 -1.96 -13.11 -4.34
C ASP A 211 -2.55 -12.76 -2.97
N ILE A 212 -1.72 -12.25 -2.07
CA ILE A 212 -2.13 -11.85 -0.72
C ILE A 212 -3.25 -10.79 -0.70
N TRP A 213 -3.40 -10.02 -1.78
CA TRP A 213 -4.46 -9.01 -1.91
C TRP A 213 -5.78 -9.57 -2.41
N GLY A 214 -5.80 -10.85 -2.81
CA GLY A 214 -6.97 -11.56 -3.29
C GLY A 214 -6.86 -11.97 -4.76
N LYS A 215 -8.01 -12.35 -5.31
CA LYS A 215 -8.15 -12.79 -6.70
C LYS A 215 -8.23 -11.60 -7.67
N ASP A 216 -7.48 -11.65 -8.76
CA ASP A 216 -7.45 -10.63 -9.81
C ASP A 216 -6.95 -11.22 -11.15
N THR A 217 -6.83 -10.40 -12.20
CA THR A 217 -6.13 -10.79 -13.43
C THR A 217 -4.62 -10.62 -13.30
N VAL A 218 -3.85 -11.35 -14.12
CA VAL A 218 -2.39 -11.19 -14.16
C VAL A 218 -2.01 -9.75 -14.55
N GLU A 219 -2.74 -9.15 -15.50
CA GLU A 219 -2.53 -7.79 -15.97
C GLU A 219 -2.67 -6.79 -14.82
N ASN A 220 -3.71 -6.94 -14.00
CA ASN A 220 -3.95 -6.05 -12.87
C ASN A 220 -2.88 -6.20 -11.79
N ILE A 221 -2.40 -7.43 -11.51
CA ILE A 221 -1.26 -7.63 -10.61
C ILE A 221 0.00 -6.98 -11.20
N ALA A 222 0.30 -7.18 -12.49
CA ALA A 222 1.47 -6.60 -13.14
C ALA A 222 1.47 -5.06 -13.09
N GLN A 223 0.31 -4.43 -13.30
CA GLN A 223 0.15 -2.98 -13.22
C GLN A 223 0.44 -2.40 -11.83
N ARG A 224 0.25 -3.17 -10.74
CA ARG A 224 0.62 -2.74 -9.38
C ARG A 224 2.11 -2.45 -9.26
N PHE A 225 2.92 -3.17 -10.02
CA PHE A 225 4.37 -3.03 -10.08
C PHE A 225 4.85 -2.15 -11.26
N GLY A 226 3.92 -1.51 -11.97
CA GLY A 226 4.26 -0.67 -13.13
C GLY A 226 4.74 -1.46 -14.35
N VAL A 227 4.52 -2.77 -14.39
CA VAL A 227 4.92 -3.66 -15.49
C VAL A 227 3.87 -3.61 -16.58
N ILE A 228 4.29 -3.31 -17.82
CA ILE A 228 3.41 -3.18 -18.99
C ILE A 228 3.59 -4.29 -20.02
N ALA A 229 4.72 -5.01 -19.96
CA ALA A 229 4.92 -6.26 -20.68
C ALA A 229 5.61 -7.26 -19.76
N TYR A 230 5.09 -8.49 -19.71
CA TYR A 230 5.54 -9.51 -18.78
C TYR A 230 5.44 -10.91 -19.36
N GLU A 231 6.08 -11.83 -18.66
CA GLU A 231 5.93 -13.27 -18.79
C GLU A 231 5.55 -13.86 -17.44
N VAL A 232 4.85 -14.99 -17.46
CA VAL A 232 4.53 -15.78 -16.26
C VAL A 232 5.24 -17.12 -16.35
N SER A 233 6.03 -17.48 -15.33
CA SER A 233 6.84 -18.71 -15.35
C SER A 233 6.78 -19.48 -14.03
N GLU A 234 6.45 -20.77 -14.13
CA GLU A 234 6.52 -21.73 -13.02
C GLU A 234 7.97 -22.08 -12.68
N GLU A 235 8.81 -22.27 -13.70
CA GLU A 235 10.22 -22.61 -13.53
C GLU A 235 10.99 -21.52 -12.79
N GLU A 236 10.71 -20.25 -13.11
CA GLU A 236 11.33 -19.12 -12.41
C GLU A 236 10.85 -19.05 -10.96
N HIS A 237 9.57 -19.34 -10.68
CA HIS A 237 9.07 -19.42 -9.31
C HIS A 237 9.81 -20.49 -8.50
N VAL A 238 9.97 -21.69 -9.06
CA VAL A 238 10.70 -22.80 -8.43
C VAL A 238 12.16 -22.44 -8.21
N THR A 239 12.82 -21.83 -9.19
CA THR A 239 14.21 -21.39 -9.10
C THR A 239 14.42 -20.37 -7.98
N VAL A 240 13.55 -19.35 -7.91
CA VAL A 240 13.59 -18.35 -6.84
C VAL A 240 13.34 -19.01 -5.48
N ASN A 241 12.35 -19.90 -5.39
CA ASN A 241 12.01 -20.62 -4.16
C ASN A 241 13.20 -21.44 -3.64
N GLN A 242 13.87 -22.18 -4.52
CA GLN A 242 15.07 -22.96 -4.18
C GLN A 242 16.22 -22.07 -3.71
N LYS A 243 16.45 -20.94 -4.38
CA LYS A 243 17.48 -19.96 -3.95
C LYS A 243 17.17 -19.39 -2.55
N LEU A 244 15.91 -19.08 -2.25
CA LEU A 244 15.52 -18.60 -0.93
C LEU A 244 15.77 -19.66 0.15
N LYS A 245 15.40 -20.92 -0.10
CA LYS A 245 15.68 -22.05 0.81
C LYS A 245 17.18 -22.27 1.04
N ALA A 246 17.99 -22.14 -0.01
CA ALA A 246 19.44 -22.33 0.08
C ALA A 246 20.16 -21.17 0.79
N ASN A 247 19.78 -19.93 0.47
CA ASN A 247 20.49 -18.74 0.97
C ASN A 247 20.08 -18.37 2.40
N SER A 248 18.81 -18.61 2.77
CA SER A 248 18.23 -18.17 4.04
C SER A 248 17.19 -19.18 4.57
N PRO A 249 17.56 -20.43 4.89
CA PRO A 249 16.63 -21.51 5.21
C PRO A 249 15.70 -21.19 6.39
N GLU A 250 16.24 -20.73 7.52
CA GLU A 250 15.45 -20.38 8.71
C GLU A 250 14.45 -19.26 8.41
N LYS A 251 14.89 -18.23 7.67
CA LYS A 251 14.01 -17.11 7.31
C LYS A 251 12.92 -17.55 6.35
N TYR A 252 13.25 -18.46 5.43
CA TYR A 252 12.28 -19.04 4.52
C TYR A 252 11.19 -19.80 5.28
N GLU A 253 11.58 -20.66 6.22
CA GLU A 253 10.65 -21.45 7.03
C GLU A 253 9.71 -20.55 7.85
N GLU A 254 10.25 -19.52 8.51
CA GLU A 254 9.45 -18.52 9.24
C GLU A 254 8.39 -17.84 8.33
N LEU A 255 8.80 -17.42 7.13
CA LEU A 255 7.89 -16.77 6.18
C LEU A 255 6.87 -17.75 5.60
N TYR A 256 7.25 -19.00 5.39
CA TYR A 256 6.35 -20.05 4.94
C TYR A 256 5.28 -20.35 6.00
N ASP A 257 5.66 -20.54 7.26
CA ASP A 257 4.72 -20.78 8.36
C ASP A 257 3.77 -19.59 8.56
N LYS A 258 4.30 -18.37 8.50
CA LYS A 258 3.47 -17.15 8.53
C LYS A 258 2.49 -17.11 7.35
N SER A 259 2.91 -17.58 6.18
CA SER A 259 2.02 -17.69 5.01
C SER A 259 0.89 -18.68 5.27
N VAL A 260 1.21 -19.89 5.77
CA VAL A 260 0.24 -20.93 6.10
C VAL A 260 -0.80 -20.43 7.10
N ALA A 261 -0.36 -19.74 8.16
CA ALA A 261 -1.26 -19.16 9.16
C ALA A 261 -2.25 -18.17 8.54
N ILE A 262 -1.77 -17.24 7.71
CA ILE A 262 -2.61 -16.26 7.03
C ILE A 262 -3.56 -16.91 6.03
N ILE A 263 -3.09 -17.91 5.28
CA ILE A 263 -3.92 -18.64 4.30
C ILE A 263 -5.07 -19.36 5.03
N ASN A 264 -4.79 -20.01 6.15
CA ASN A 264 -5.82 -20.71 6.92
C ASN A 264 -6.81 -19.76 7.60
N GLU A 265 -6.38 -18.57 8.01
CA GLU A 265 -7.26 -17.58 8.63
C GLU A 265 -8.16 -16.86 7.61
N TYR A 266 -7.62 -16.49 6.44
CA TYR A 266 -8.31 -15.60 5.51
C TYR A 266 -8.79 -16.29 4.23
N PHE A 267 -8.03 -17.24 3.68
CA PHE A 267 -8.36 -17.91 2.42
C PHE A 267 -9.18 -19.19 2.69
N ILE A 268 -10.28 -19.01 3.43
CA ILE A 268 -11.27 -20.06 3.71
C ILE A 268 -12.21 -20.14 2.51
N GLU A 269 -12.33 -21.33 1.93
CA GLU A 269 -13.29 -21.64 0.86
C GLU A 269 -14.69 -21.89 1.41
#